data_AF-A0A976MDX6-F1
#
_entry.id   AF-A0A976MDX6-F1
#
_cell.length_a   1.000
_cell.length_b   1.000
_cell.length_c   1.000
_cell.angle_alpha   90.00
_cell.angle_beta   90.00
_cell.angle_gamma   90.00
#
_symmetry.space_group_name_H-M   'P 1'
#
loop_
_entity.id
_entity.type
_entity.pdbx_description
1 polymer ?
#
loop_
_entity_poly.entity_id
_entity_poly.type
_entity_poly.pdbx_seq_one_letter_code
_entity_poly.pdbx_strand_id
1 'polypeptide(L)'
;MYIILRLYLIIIYLDFVVKVYCDYYSLLGVKRNATERDIEKAFRKKAKKLHPDVNPGKEEEFAKVSNAYETLKDPSKRRIYDQYGEEGLKSDGPQPRSYTHYYGDGPQTFFTFEGFDFDDVFSQFSFGGGQGRGHGERGSRTQVTFEDTIVEEMIPKDYNESIRNVRVLNLYYFYSANNRTCSNIHKGFIETVTKFKGAINIYRINCEKYNNFCQRNTRSIPQLIAYVTNSSDPLVFDKEDYTMKLEIWLNKIIPSELIEIKDLKHLQTFIENQTMSHVVCIVKKSLFLTILKSLSVYVKSKIKIGYVRASNKELVNHFKRNRTEGAKLYYLQDFDTMEGKSIELTLDNFSDVLLWLNLKQNEFKKMNLGKYKELTSSLLEAGECGPKDNQFCFIFIKYGNRVEYTLHKELSNISKKYSQDSVKIRYINATNQHKFVSAFGLSSRCPASEVCSKLVAYRGKRGRFKIMETSLNQENVEKFIDDVITNLVTLNRPLLHDLKIIDYSDEF
;
A
#
# COMPACT_ATOMS: atom_id res chain seq x y z
N MET A 1 -56.45 -18.63 -10.25
CA MET A 1 -55.60 -17.45 -10.53
C MET A 1 -54.31 -17.43 -9.69
N TYR A 2 -54.37 -17.57 -8.36
CA TYR A 2 -53.18 -17.55 -7.48
C TYR A 2 -52.16 -18.67 -7.73
N ILE A 3 -52.63 -19.88 -8.06
CA ILE A 3 -51.76 -21.04 -8.34
C ILE A 3 -50.99 -20.86 -9.66
N ILE A 4 -51.65 -20.32 -10.69
CA ILE A 4 -51.04 -20.03 -11.99
C ILE A 4 -49.99 -18.91 -11.86
N LEU A 5 -50.26 -17.88 -11.06
CA LEU A 5 -49.30 -16.80 -10.78
C LEU A 5 -48.07 -17.30 -10.00
N ARG A 6 -48.27 -18.24 -9.05
CA ARG A 6 -47.16 -18.90 -8.33
C ARG A 6 -46.33 -19.81 -9.23
N LEU A 7 -46.97 -20.58 -10.11
CA LEU A 7 -46.26 -21.41 -11.09
C LEU A 7 -45.45 -20.55 -12.07
N TYR A 8 -46.00 -19.43 -12.52
CA TYR A 8 -45.30 -18.48 -13.38
C TYR A 8 -44.10 -17.83 -12.68
N LEU A 9 -44.26 -17.44 -11.41
CA LEU A 9 -43.15 -16.93 -10.59
C LEU A 9 -42.08 -17.99 -10.32
N ILE A 10 -42.46 -19.26 -10.14
CA ILE A 10 -41.52 -20.38 -9.98
C ILE A 10 -40.77 -20.65 -11.29
N ILE A 11 -41.43 -20.57 -12.44
CA ILE A 11 -40.78 -20.71 -13.76
C ILE A 11 -39.80 -19.56 -14.00
N ILE A 12 -40.19 -18.32 -13.74
CA ILE A 12 -39.29 -17.16 -13.84
C ILE A 12 -38.11 -17.29 -12.87
N TYR A 13 -38.36 -17.75 -11.65
CA TYR A 13 -37.31 -17.97 -10.65
C TYR A 13 -36.38 -19.11 -11.07
N LEU A 14 -36.90 -20.21 -11.63
CA LEU A 14 -36.10 -21.31 -12.15
C LEU A 14 -35.27 -20.89 -13.37
N ASP A 15 -35.84 -20.14 -14.32
CA ASP A 15 -35.11 -19.61 -15.49
C ASP A 15 -34.00 -18.65 -15.06
N PHE A 16 -34.26 -17.81 -14.04
CA PHE A 16 -33.25 -16.92 -13.46
C PHE A 16 -32.14 -17.70 -12.76
N VAL A 17 -32.48 -18.71 -11.96
CA VAL A 17 -31.51 -19.56 -11.26
C VAL A 17 -30.66 -20.38 -12.24
N VAL A 18 -31.26 -20.93 -13.31
CA VAL A 18 -30.54 -21.68 -14.35
C VAL A 18 -29.58 -20.77 -15.13
N LYS A 19 -29.99 -19.54 -15.48
CA LYS A 19 -29.10 -18.54 -16.11
C LYS A 19 -27.95 -18.12 -15.20
N VAL A 20 -28.17 -18.03 -13.88
CA VAL A 20 -27.13 -17.69 -12.91
C VAL A 20 -26.15 -18.86 -12.67
N TYR A 21 -26.59 -20.11 -12.86
CA TYR A 21 -25.74 -21.30 -12.72
C TYR A 21 -24.94 -21.66 -13.99
N CYS A 22 -25.32 -21.12 -15.15
CA CYS A 22 -24.66 -21.39 -16.44
C CYS A 22 -24.03 -20.13 -17.07
N ASP A 23 -23.57 -19.18 -16.25
CA ASP A 23 -22.88 -17.98 -16.74
C ASP A 23 -21.35 -18.18 -16.70
N TYR A 24 -20.61 -17.83 -17.75
CA TYR A 24 -19.15 -17.97 -17.84
C TYR A 24 -18.43 -17.21 -16.73
N TYR A 25 -18.98 -16.07 -16.31
CA TYR A 25 -18.46 -15.32 -15.16
C TYR A 25 -18.65 -16.10 -13.85
N SER A 26 -19.78 -16.78 -13.68
CA SER A 26 -20.06 -17.62 -12.51
C SER A 26 -19.22 -18.92 -12.53
N LEU A 27 -19.00 -19.49 -13.72
CA LEU A 27 -18.12 -20.64 -13.95
C LEU A 27 -16.65 -20.32 -13.68
N LEU A 28 -16.22 -19.06 -13.78
CA LEU A 28 -14.91 -18.61 -13.30
C LEU A 28 -14.94 -18.10 -11.85
N GLY A 29 -16.10 -17.75 -11.32
CA GLY A 29 -16.28 -17.21 -9.97
C GLY A 29 -15.91 -15.72 -9.87
N VAL A 30 -16.14 -14.96 -10.95
CA VAL A 30 -15.85 -13.54 -11.08
C VAL A 30 -17.12 -12.75 -11.38
N LYS A 31 -17.09 -11.43 -11.15
CA LYS A 31 -18.20 -10.53 -11.51
C LYS A 31 -18.16 -10.20 -13.01
N ARG A 32 -19.29 -9.82 -13.62
CA ARG A 32 -19.36 -9.42 -15.04
C ARG A 32 -18.47 -8.22 -15.40
N ASN A 33 -18.21 -7.33 -14.45
CA ASN A 33 -17.28 -6.19 -14.61
C ASN A 33 -15.81 -6.55 -14.30
N ALA A 34 -15.48 -7.84 -14.20
CA ALA A 34 -14.12 -8.30 -13.94
C ALA A 34 -13.17 -7.85 -15.06
N THR A 35 -11.97 -7.42 -14.66
CA THR A 35 -10.90 -7.10 -15.61
C THR A 35 -10.34 -8.39 -16.22
N GLU A 36 -9.66 -8.28 -17.36
CA GLU A 36 -8.99 -9.43 -18.00
C GLU A 36 -8.05 -10.16 -17.04
N ARG A 37 -7.32 -9.39 -16.21
CA ARG A 37 -6.44 -9.92 -15.15
C ARG A 37 -7.20 -10.70 -14.07
N ASP A 38 -8.40 -10.28 -13.72
CA ASP A 38 -9.24 -10.98 -12.74
C ASP A 38 -9.77 -12.31 -13.30
N ILE A 39 -10.15 -12.32 -14.58
CA ILE A 39 -10.61 -13.48 -15.34
C ILE A 39 -9.49 -14.52 -15.46
N GLU A 40 -8.29 -14.10 -15.82
CA GLU A 40 -7.10 -14.96 -15.93
C GLU A 40 -6.69 -15.55 -14.57
N LYS A 41 -6.67 -14.74 -13.53
CA LYS A 41 -6.35 -15.20 -12.17
C LYS A 41 -7.36 -16.23 -11.66
N ALA A 42 -8.65 -16.04 -11.96
CA ALA A 42 -9.71 -16.94 -11.56
C ALA A 42 -9.64 -18.28 -12.32
N PHE A 43 -9.37 -18.24 -13.63
CA PHE A 43 -9.13 -19.42 -14.45
C PHE A 43 -7.96 -20.25 -13.93
N ARG A 44 -6.78 -19.65 -13.72
CA ARG A 44 -5.59 -20.35 -13.19
C ARG A 44 -5.87 -21.07 -11.87
N LYS A 45 -6.64 -20.44 -10.98
CA LYS A 45 -7.03 -21.03 -9.69
C LYS A 45 -7.97 -22.23 -9.83
N LYS A 46 -8.87 -22.22 -10.83
CA LYS A 46 -9.78 -23.34 -11.10
C LYS A 46 -9.10 -24.44 -11.90
N ALA A 47 -8.28 -24.10 -12.90
CA ALA A 47 -7.50 -25.05 -13.69
C ALA A 47 -6.60 -25.92 -12.81
N LYS A 48 -5.89 -25.33 -11.83
CA LYS A 48 -5.08 -26.10 -10.87
C LYS A 48 -5.88 -27.08 -10.00
N LYS A 49 -7.16 -26.79 -9.72
CA LYS A 49 -8.03 -27.61 -8.87
C LYS A 49 -8.76 -28.71 -9.65
N LEU A 50 -8.98 -28.48 -10.94
CA LEU A 50 -9.76 -29.33 -11.84
C LEU A 50 -8.86 -30.08 -12.83
N HIS A 51 -7.53 -29.93 -12.72
CA HIS A 51 -6.59 -30.61 -13.59
C HIS A 51 -6.76 -32.15 -13.50
N PRO A 52 -6.87 -32.87 -14.63
CA PRO A 52 -7.08 -34.32 -14.64
C PRO A 52 -6.04 -35.09 -13.82
N ASP A 53 -4.77 -34.67 -13.84
CA ASP A 53 -3.69 -35.28 -13.03
C ASP A 53 -3.91 -35.19 -11.51
N VAL A 54 -4.64 -34.18 -11.04
CA VAL A 54 -4.88 -33.94 -9.61
C VAL A 54 -6.28 -34.41 -9.21
N ASN A 55 -7.21 -34.49 -10.17
CA ASN A 55 -8.61 -34.80 -9.93
C ASN A 55 -9.24 -35.56 -11.13
N PRO A 56 -8.90 -36.85 -11.30
CA PRO A 56 -9.46 -37.67 -12.38
C PRO A 56 -10.98 -37.81 -12.22
N GLY A 57 -11.75 -37.62 -13.29
CA GLY A 57 -13.22 -37.61 -13.29
C GLY A 57 -13.87 -36.22 -13.30
N LYS A 58 -13.08 -35.15 -13.46
CA LYS A 58 -13.56 -33.75 -13.55
C LYS A 58 -13.29 -33.08 -14.91
N GLU A 59 -13.08 -33.89 -15.94
CA GLU A 59 -12.71 -33.44 -17.28
C GLU A 59 -13.78 -32.54 -17.90
N GLU A 60 -15.07 -32.83 -17.67
CA GLU A 60 -16.18 -31.99 -18.14
C GLU A 60 -16.22 -30.62 -17.44
N GLU A 61 -15.93 -30.56 -16.13
CA GLU A 61 -15.88 -29.30 -15.40
C GLU A 61 -14.68 -28.46 -15.84
N PHE A 62 -13.55 -29.10 -16.08
CA PHE A 62 -12.35 -28.44 -16.61
C PHE A 62 -12.60 -27.86 -18.00
N ALA A 63 -13.23 -28.63 -18.90
CA ALA A 63 -13.59 -28.17 -20.24
C ALA A 63 -14.53 -26.94 -20.21
N LYS A 64 -15.54 -26.95 -19.33
CA LYS A 64 -16.46 -25.81 -19.16
C LYS A 64 -15.74 -24.54 -18.67
N VAL A 65 -14.79 -24.70 -17.74
CA VAL A 65 -13.99 -23.60 -17.19
C VAL A 65 -13.02 -23.03 -18.24
N SER A 66 -12.43 -23.89 -19.07
CA SER A 66 -11.55 -23.47 -20.18
C SER A 66 -12.32 -22.72 -21.26
N ASN A 67 -13.50 -23.20 -21.64
CA ASN A 67 -14.34 -22.50 -22.63
C ASN A 67 -14.80 -21.12 -22.14
N ALA A 68 -15.16 -21.03 -20.84
CA ALA A 68 -15.50 -19.77 -20.21
C ALA A 68 -14.31 -18.77 -20.22
N TYR A 69 -13.08 -19.23 -20.00
CA TYR A 69 -11.89 -18.38 -20.03
C TYR A 69 -11.60 -17.85 -21.43
N GLU A 70 -11.61 -18.71 -22.44
CA GLU A 70 -11.35 -18.32 -23.84
C GLU A 70 -12.34 -17.28 -24.37
N THR A 71 -13.62 -17.46 -24.03
CA THR A 71 -14.67 -16.52 -24.42
C THR A 71 -14.52 -15.17 -23.72
N LEU A 72 -14.17 -15.18 -22.43
CA LEU A 72 -14.11 -13.95 -21.62
C LEU A 72 -12.76 -13.20 -21.71
N LYS A 73 -11.70 -13.87 -22.15
CA LYS A 73 -10.37 -13.27 -22.39
C LYS A 73 -10.36 -12.44 -23.68
N ASP A 74 -10.99 -12.93 -24.75
CA ASP A 74 -11.08 -12.21 -26.01
C ASP A 74 -12.14 -11.10 -25.93
N PRO A 75 -11.78 -9.80 -26.08
CA PRO A 75 -12.72 -8.69 -25.99
C PRO A 75 -13.89 -8.77 -26.99
N SER A 76 -13.66 -9.35 -28.17
CA SER A 76 -14.67 -9.50 -29.22
C SER A 76 -15.65 -10.61 -28.88
N LYS A 77 -15.15 -11.78 -28.46
CA LYS A 77 -16.00 -12.91 -28.02
C LYS A 77 -16.76 -12.58 -26.74
N ARG A 78 -16.11 -11.89 -25.80
CA ARG A 78 -16.74 -11.40 -24.57
C ARG A 78 -17.89 -10.45 -24.86
N ARG A 79 -17.72 -9.54 -25.82
CA ARG A 79 -18.79 -8.61 -26.23
C ARG A 79 -19.98 -9.35 -26.85
N ILE A 80 -19.73 -10.33 -27.71
CA ILE A 80 -20.79 -11.16 -28.31
C ILE A 80 -21.50 -11.97 -27.23
N TYR A 81 -20.76 -12.58 -26.30
CA TYR A 81 -21.29 -13.33 -25.17
C TYR A 81 -22.12 -12.45 -24.22
N ASP A 82 -21.66 -11.24 -23.92
CA ASP A 82 -22.37 -10.29 -23.06
C ASP A 82 -23.68 -9.82 -23.68
N GLN A 83 -23.75 -9.75 -25.02
CA GLN A 83 -24.91 -9.25 -25.76
C GLN A 83 -25.92 -10.34 -26.13
N TYR A 84 -25.46 -11.55 -26.43
CA TYR A 84 -26.27 -12.63 -27.02
C TYR A 84 -26.13 -13.99 -26.31
N GLY A 85 -25.34 -14.08 -25.24
CA GLY A 85 -25.09 -15.33 -24.53
C GLY A 85 -24.34 -16.38 -25.35
N GLU A 86 -24.41 -17.65 -24.95
CA GLU A 86 -23.77 -18.75 -25.69
C GLU A 86 -24.34 -18.96 -27.10
N GLU A 87 -25.59 -18.56 -27.35
CA GLU A 87 -26.25 -18.67 -28.65
C GLU A 87 -25.66 -17.70 -29.69
N GLY A 88 -25.20 -16.53 -29.25
CA GLY A 88 -24.51 -15.56 -30.11
C GLY A 88 -23.15 -16.03 -30.61
N LEU A 89 -22.47 -16.89 -29.85
CA LEU A 89 -21.19 -17.49 -30.24
C LEU A 89 -21.36 -18.56 -31.34
N LYS A 90 -22.60 -19.03 -31.59
CA LYS A 90 -22.91 -20.05 -32.60
C LYS A 90 -23.30 -19.46 -33.97
N SER A 91 -23.62 -18.15 -34.05
CA SER A 91 -24.30 -17.58 -35.22
C SER A 91 -23.43 -16.71 -36.13
N ASP A 92 -22.14 -16.47 -35.83
CA ASP A 92 -21.28 -15.64 -36.70
C ASP A 92 -19.76 -15.97 -36.61
N GLY A 93 -19.43 -17.23 -36.30
CA GLY A 93 -18.05 -17.73 -36.19
C GLY A 93 -17.85 -19.09 -36.88
N PRO A 94 -16.60 -19.58 -37.01
CA PRO A 94 -16.29 -20.83 -37.72
C PRO A 94 -17.18 -21.97 -37.24
N GLN A 95 -17.74 -22.73 -38.18
CA GLN A 95 -18.67 -23.84 -37.89
C GLN A 95 -18.01 -24.88 -36.97
N PRO A 96 -18.67 -25.32 -35.88
CA PRO A 96 -18.13 -26.36 -35.02
C PRO A 96 -18.01 -27.67 -35.79
N ARG A 97 -16.80 -28.24 -35.84
CA ARG A 97 -16.61 -29.61 -36.32
C ARG A 97 -16.76 -30.57 -35.14
N SER A 98 -17.54 -31.62 -35.37
CA SER A 98 -17.68 -32.73 -34.44
C SER A 98 -16.39 -33.54 -34.44
N TYR A 99 -15.71 -33.66 -33.31
CA TYR A 99 -14.60 -34.60 -33.13
C TYR A 99 -15.02 -35.68 -32.13
N THR A 100 -14.92 -36.94 -32.56
CA THR A 100 -15.20 -38.10 -31.72
C THR A 100 -13.87 -38.64 -31.22
N HIS A 101 -13.64 -38.56 -29.91
CA HIS A 101 -12.44 -39.12 -29.28
C HIS A 101 -12.81 -40.40 -28.51
N TYR A 102 -12.03 -41.45 -28.70
CA TYR A 102 -12.22 -42.73 -28.03
C TYR A 102 -11.33 -42.79 -26.78
N TYR A 103 -11.93 -42.62 -25.60
CA TYR A 103 -11.29 -42.96 -24.31
C TYR A 103 -11.98 -44.18 -23.74
N GLY A 104 -11.31 -45.34 -23.74
CA GLY A 104 -11.52 -46.50 -22.86
C GLY A 104 -12.89 -47.21 -22.84
N ASP A 105 -14.00 -46.53 -23.09
CA ASP A 105 -15.36 -47.01 -22.90
C ASP A 105 -16.38 -46.33 -23.86
N GLY A 106 -15.97 -46.19 -25.13
CA GLY A 106 -16.85 -45.81 -26.26
C GLY A 106 -16.68 -44.37 -26.80
N PRO A 107 -17.26 -44.08 -27.99
CA PRO A 107 -17.14 -42.79 -28.65
C PRO A 107 -18.04 -41.73 -28.00
N GLN A 108 -17.45 -40.64 -27.50
CA GLN A 108 -18.17 -39.42 -27.12
C GLN A 108 -17.86 -38.31 -28.13
N THR A 109 -18.90 -37.57 -28.51
CA THR A 109 -18.83 -36.56 -29.57
C THR A 109 -18.79 -35.16 -28.96
N PHE A 110 -17.71 -34.41 -29.24
CA PHE A 110 -17.52 -33.05 -28.72
C PHE A 110 -17.52 -32.03 -29.84
N PHE A 111 -18.10 -30.85 -29.57
CA PHE A 111 -18.10 -29.71 -30.48
C PHE A 111 -16.95 -28.77 -30.11
N THR A 112 -15.97 -28.60 -31.00
CA THR A 112 -14.85 -27.66 -30.83
C THR A 112 -14.89 -26.59 -31.92
N PHE A 113 -14.53 -25.35 -31.56
CA PHE A 113 -14.34 -24.25 -32.50
C PHE A 113 -12.89 -24.24 -33.01
N GLU A 114 -12.73 -23.89 -34.29
CA GLU A 114 -11.47 -23.93 -35.03
C GLU A 114 -10.33 -23.17 -34.33
N GLY A 115 -9.20 -23.85 -34.08
CA GLY A 115 -7.99 -23.31 -33.43
C GLY A 115 -7.64 -23.92 -32.07
N PHE A 116 -8.45 -24.83 -31.54
CA PHE A 116 -8.17 -25.52 -30.28
C PHE A 116 -7.54 -26.90 -30.53
N ASP A 117 -6.22 -27.00 -30.36
CA ASP A 117 -5.55 -28.28 -30.19
C ASP A 117 -5.46 -28.56 -28.69
N PHE A 118 -6.27 -29.52 -28.22
CA PHE A 118 -6.33 -29.86 -26.79
C PHE A 118 -4.95 -30.29 -26.26
N ASP A 119 -4.10 -30.85 -27.12
CA ASP A 119 -2.72 -31.22 -26.80
C ASP A 119 -1.77 -30.01 -26.69
N ASP A 120 -2.07 -28.84 -27.28
CA ASP A 120 -1.19 -27.66 -27.26
C ASP A 120 -1.40 -26.81 -26.00
N VAL A 121 -2.65 -26.76 -25.51
CA VAL A 121 -2.96 -26.24 -24.17
C VAL A 121 -2.49 -27.20 -23.09
N PHE A 122 -2.61 -28.53 -23.28
CA PHE A 122 -2.12 -29.51 -22.30
C PHE A 122 -0.58 -29.60 -22.29
N SER A 123 0.09 -29.42 -23.43
CA SER A 123 1.57 -29.39 -23.51
C SER A 123 2.17 -28.07 -23.01
N GLN A 124 1.45 -26.94 -23.07
CA GLN A 124 1.83 -25.70 -22.38
C GLN A 124 1.74 -25.80 -20.85
N PHE A 125 1.02 -26.79 -20.31
CA PHE A 125 0.78 -26.93 -18.87
C PHE A 125 1.15 -28.32 -18.29
N SER A 126 1.76 -29.21 -19.08
CA SER A 126 2.19 -30.55 -18.63
C SER A 126 3.33 -30.45 -17.61
N PHE A 127 2.97 -30.54 -16.34
CA PHE A 127 3.89 -30.88 -15.26
C PHE A 127 4.40 -32.30 -15.50
N GLY A 128 5.63 -32.43 -16.02
CA GLY A 128 6.25 -33.72 -16.30
C GLY A 128 6.26 -34.64 -15.07
N GLY A 129 5.54 -35.76 -15.17
CA GLY A 129 5.48 -36.79 -14.13
C GLY A 129 5.01 -38.17 -14.62
N GLY A 130 5.89 -38.93 -15.29
CA GLY A 130 5.88 -40.41 -15.34
C GLY A 130 5.59 -41.01 -16.73
N GLN A 131 6.32 -42.01 -17.25
CA GLN A 131 6.80 -43.22 -16.57
C GLN A 131 7.82 -44.00 -17.44
N GLY A 132 8.88 -44.54 -16.83
CA GLY A 132 9.81 -45.46 -17.50
C GLY A 132 10.97 -45.89 -16.58
N ARG A 133 10.91 -47.12 -16.08
CA ARG A 133 11.92 -47.76 -15.21
C ARG A 133 13.27 -47.87 -15.93
N GLY A 134 14.37 -47.47 -15.26
CA GLY A 134 15.74 -47.79 -15.67
C GLY A 134 16.78 -46.88 -15.01
N HIS A 135 17.75 -47.49 -14.32
CA HIS A 135 18.86 -46.87 -13.56
C HIS A 135 19.63 -45.74 -14.30
N GLY A 136 20.00 -44.68 -13.56
CA GLY A 136 21.14 -43.81 -13.91
C GLY A 136 20.97 -42.34 -13.50
N GLU A 137 21.64 -41.91 -12.44
CA GLU A 137 21.82 -40.48 -12.08
C GLU A 137 22.40 -39.68 -13.23
N ARG A 138 21.64 -38.69 -13.73
CA ARG A 138 22.16 -37.48 -14.41
C ARG A 138 21.15 -36.35 -14.24
N GLY A 139 21.55 -35.29 -13.52
CA GLY A 139 20.70 -34.16 -13.20
C GLY A 139 20.11 -33.49 -14.44
N SER A 140 18.78 -33.44 -14.49
CA SER A 140 18.04 -32.67 -15.49
C SER A 140 18.22 -31.18 -15.23
N ARG A 141 18.79 -30.47 -16.19
CA ARG A 141 18.97 -29.02 -16.18
C ARG A 141 17.63 -28.39 -16.54
N THR A 142 16.75 -28.17 -15.55
CA THR A 142 15.53 -27.38 -15.74
C THR A 142 15.93 -25.98 -16.24
N GLN A 143 15.64 -25.66 -17.50
CA GLN A 143 15.80 -24.31 -18.02
C GLN A 143 14.81 -23.42 -17.29
N VAL A 144 15.31 -22.53 -16.42
CA VAL A 144 14.49 -21.51 -15.76
C VAL A 144 14.11 -20.47 -16.81
N THR A 145 12.87 -20.49 -17.29
CA THR A 145 12.36 -19.46 -18.20
C THR A 145 11.91 -18.23 -17.40
N PHE A 146 11.97 -17.06 -18.02
CA PHE A 146 11.57 -15.79 -17.40
C PHE A 146 10.04 -15.57 -17.39
N GLU A 147 9.27 -16.46 -18.04
CA GLU A 147 7.82 -16.29 -18.26
C GLU A 147 7.01 -16.20 -16.96
N ASP A 148 7.52 -16.73 -15.84
CA ASP A 148 6.87 -16.68 -14.52
C ASP A 148 7.60 -15.81 -13.48
N THR A 149 8.39 -14.83 -13.92
CA THR A 149 9.22 -14.01 -13.03
C THR A 149 8.73 -12.57 -12.89
N ILE A 150 9.19 -11.87 -11.85
CA ILE A 150 8.92 -10.43 -11.64
C ILE A 150 9.69 -9.52 -12.62
N VAL A 151 10.41 -10.10 -13.58
CA VAL A 151 11.34 -9.42 -14.48
C VAL A 151 10.63 -9.12 -15.79
N GLU A 152 10.30 -7.85 -16.01
CA GLU A 152 9.57 -7.41 -17.19
C GLU A 152 10.49 -7.26 -18.41
N GLU A 153 10.04 -7.65 -19.60
CA GLU A 153 10.81 -7.38 -20.83
C GLU A 153 10.70 -5.89 -21.19
N MET A 154 11.85 -5.22 -21.33
CA MET A 154 11.92 -3.81 -21.71
C MET A 154 12.07 -3.67 -23.22
N ILE A 155 11.15 -2.90 -23.82
CA ILE A 155 11.16 -2.58 -25.24
C ILE A 155 12.05 -1.34 -25.44
N PRO A 156 12.96 -1.31 -26.44
CA PRO A 156 13.87 -0.18 -26.66
C PRO A 156 13.21 1.21 -26.75
N LYS A 157 11.96 1.28 -27.22
CA LYS A 157 11.20 2.53 -27.33
C LYS A 157 10.92 3.15 -25.95
N ASP A 158 10.66 2.32 -24.96
CA ASP A 158 10.24 2.74 -23.61
C ASP A 158 11.45 2.94 -22.67
N TYR A 159 12.64 2.51 -23.08
CA TYR A 159 13.86 2.57 -22.27
C TYR A 159 14.18 3.98 -21.76
N ASN A 160 14.20 4.97 -22.66
CA ASN A 160 14.54 6.34 -22.29
C ASN A 160 13.49 6.97 -21.36
N GLU A 161 12.21 6.66 -21.56
CA GLU A 161 11.14 7.11 -20.68
C GLU A 161 11.27 6.46 -19.30
N SER A 162 11.56 5.16 -19.26
CA SER A 162 11.74 4.42 -18.01
C SER A 162 12.89 5.00 -17.16
N ILE A 163 13.98 5.47 -17.78
CA ILE A 163 15.11 6.12 -17.08
C ILE A 163 14.70 7.49 -16.53
N ARG A 164 13.87 8.25 -17.25
CA ARG A 164 13.38 9.56 -16.78
C ARG A 164 12.41 9.40 -15.61
N ASN A 165 11.62 8.33 -15.61
CA ASN A 165 10.57 8.08 -14.62
C ASN A 165 11.01 7.09 -13.52
N VAL A 166 12.29 7.11 -13.14
CA VAL A 166 12.81 6.28 -12.04
C VAL A 166 12.25 6.77 -10.72
N ARG A 167 11.51 5.89 -10.03
CA ARG A 167 10.89 6.21 -8.73
C ARG A 167 11.81 5.94 -7.53
N VAL A 168 12.50 4.80 -7.56
CA VAL A 168 13.51 4.40 -6.56
C VAL A 168 14.77 3.92 -7.28
N LEU A 169 14.62 2.82 -8.01
CA LEU A 169 15.67 2.19 -8.79
C LEU A 169 15.05 1.36 -9.91
N ASN A 170 15.59 1.50 -11.12
CA ASN A 170 15.33 0.60 -12.23
C ASN A 170 16.59 -0.22 -12.53
N LEU A 171 16.47 -1.54 -12.47
CA LEU A 171 17.55 -2.48 -12.77
C LEU A 171 17.32 -3.10 -14.15
N TYR A 172 18.31 -3.01 -15.03
CA TYR A 172 18.25 -3.52 -16.40
C TYR A 172 19.24 -4.67 -16.56
N TYR A 173 18.72 -5.84 -16.92
CA TYR A 173 19.50 -7.04 -17.22
C TYR A 173 19.59 -7.26 -18.73
N PHE A 174 20.78 -7.02 -19.27
CA PHE A 174 21.07 -7.27 -20.68
C PHE A 174 21.59 -8.69 -20.83
N TYR A 175 20.90 -9.48 -21.64
CA TYR A 175 21.21 -10.91 -21.81
C TYR A 175 21.02 -11.39 -23.25
N SER A 176 21.57 -12.56 -23.54
CA SER A 176 21.35 -13.32 -24.78
C SER A 176 20.97 -14.75 -24.38
N ALA A 177 19.92 -15.28 -25.00
CA ALA A 177 19.36 -16.60 -24.66
C ALA A 177 20.32 -17.75 -25.01
N ASN A 178 21.13 -17.58 -26.06
CA ASN A 178 22.08 -18.58 -26.56
C ASN A 178 23.45 -18.52 -25.87
N ASN A 179 23.66 -17.60 -24.90
CA ASN A 179 24.91 -17.46 -24.19
C ASN A 179 24.94 -18.34 -22.93
N ARG A 180 25.84 -19.34 -22.88
CA ARG A 180 26.00 -20.26 -21.74
C ARG A 180 26.29 -19.55 -20.41
N THR A 181 26.99 -18.42 -20.45
CA THR A 181 27.29 -17.59 -19.28
C THR A 181 26.01 -16.97 -18.73
N CYS A 182 25.11 -16.50 -19.60
CA CYS A 182 23.80 -15.99 -19.20
C CYS A 182 22.96 -17.07 -18.51
N SER A 183 22.87 -18.28 -19.09
CA SER A 183 22.07 -19.38 -18.51
C SER A 183 22.50 -19.78 -17.10
N ASN A 184 23.80 -19.69 -16.78
CA ASN A 184 24.32 -20.00 -15.44
C ASN A 184 23.96 -18.91 -14.41
N ILE A 185 23.86 -17.66 -14.86
CA ILE A 185 23.56 -16.50 -14.01
C ILE A 185 22.05 -16.33 -13.79
N HIS A 186 21.22 -16.72 -14.76
CA HIS A 186 19.77 -16.50 -14.74
C HIS A 186 19.12 -16.94 -13.44
N LYS A 187 19.41 -18.15 -12.97
CA LYS A 187 18.80 -18.69 -11.74
C LYS A 187 19.16 -17.84 -10.51
N GLY A 188 20.45 -17.55 -10.28
CA GLY A 188 20.90 -16.75 -9.15
C GLY A 188 20.42 -15.29 -9.21
N PHE A 189 20.33 -14.73 -10.42
CA PHE A 189 19.76 -13.40 -10.65
C PHE A 189 18.28 -13.38 -10.26
N ILE A 190 17.45 -14.29 -10.80
CA ILE A 190 16.01 -14.36 -10.51
C ILE A 190 15.77 -14.57 -9.01
N GLU A 191 16.46 -15.53 -8.38
CA GLU A 191 16.37 -15.79 -6.93
C GLU A 191 16.75 -14.58 -6.07
N THR A 192 17.66 -13.72 -6.54
CA THR A 192 18.07 -12.52 -5.81
C THR A 192 17.08 -11.39 -6.01
N VAL A 193 16.68 -11.10 -7.25
CA VAL A 193 15.80 -9.96 -7.54
C VAL A 193 14.37 -10.19 -7.06
N THR A 194 13.91 -11.45 -7.02
CA THR A 194 12.59 -11.82 -6.45
C THR A 194 12.41 -11.38 -5.00
N LYS A 195 13.49 -11.32 -4.20
CA LYS A 195 13.45 -10.78 -2.83
C LYS A 195 13.10 -9.29 -2.76
N PHE A 196 13.27 -8.57 -3.86
CA PHE A 196 13.03 -7.12 -3.98
C PHE A 196 11.74 -6.79 -4.75
N LYS A 197 10.84 -7.77 -4.89
CA LYS A 197 9.56 -7.60 -5.57
C LYS A 197 8.79 -6.37 -5.05
N GLY A 198 8.44 -5.46 -5.96
CA GLY A 198 7.73 -4.23 -5.65
C GLY A 198 8.58 -3.10 -5.06
N ALA A 199 9.75 -3.42 -4.49
CA ALA A 199 10.66 -2.42 -3.93
C ALA A 199 11.40 -1.63 -5.03
N ILE A 200 11.83 -2.33 -6.08
CA ILE A 200 12.51 -1.77 -7.25
C ILE A 200 11.88 -2.31 -8.54
N ASN A 201 12.08 -1.62 -9.65
CA ASN A 201 11.68 -2.11 -10.97
C ASN A 201 12.82 -2.92 -11.57
N ILE A 202 12.50 -4.11 -12.10
CA ILE A 202 13.50 -5.02 -12.67
C ILE A 202 13.07 -5.36 -14.09
N TYR A 203 13.98 -5.09 -15.03
CA TYR A 203 13.77 -5.23 -16.45
C TYR A 203 14.81 -6.17 -17.06
N ARG A 204 14.42 -6.87 -18.12
CA ARG A 204 15.31 -7.65 -18.98
C ARG A 204 15.28 -7.13 -20.40
N ILE A 205 16.42 -7.18 -21.07
CA ILE A 205 16.59 -6.76 -22.46
C ILE A 205 17.27 -7.89 -23.21
N ASN A 206 16.55 -8.48 -24.17
CA ASN A 206 17.08 -9.54 -25.02
C ASN A 206 17.91 -8.93 -26.16
N CYS A 207 19.23 -9.08 -26.09
CA CYS A 207 20.16 -8.53 -27.06
C CYS A 207 20.22 -9.31 -28.37
N GLU A 208 19.67 -10.52 -28.45
CA GLU A 208 19.49 -11.21 -29.73
C GLU A 208 18.38 -10.56 -30.54
N LYS A 209 17.29 -10.18 -29.86
CA LYS A 209 16.15 -9.48 -30.46
C LYS A 209 16.46 -8.01 -30.77
N TYR A 210 17.26 -7.35 -29.92
CA TYR A 210 17.55 -5.91 -30.01
C TYR A 210 19.05 -5.61 -30.10
N ASN A 211 19.76 -6.26 -31.03
CA ASN A 211 21.23 -6.17 -31.16
C ASN A 211 21.76 -4.73 -31.25
N ASN A 212 21.24 -3.92 -32.19
CA ASN A 212 21.67 -2.52 -32.38
C ASN A 212 21.49 -1.65 -31.13
N PHE A 213 20.47 -1.96 -30.32
CA PHE A 213 20.22 -1.25 -29.08
C PHE A 213 21.22 -1.64 -28.00
N CYS A 214 21.51 -2.93 -27.83
CA CYS A 214 22.51 -3.38 -26.86
C CYS A 214 23.91 -2.87 -27.21
N GLN A 215 24.33 -2.91 -28.48
CA GLN A 215 25.64 -2.41 -28.91
C GLN A 215 25.90 -0.93 -28.54
N ARG A 216 24.84 -0.12 -28.43
CA ARG A 216 24.94 1.30 -28.07
C ARG A 216 24.89 1.55 -26.56
N ASN A 217 24.27 0.66 -25.79
CA ASN A 217 23.93 0.89 -24.39
C ASN A 217 24.66 -0.04 -23.41
N THR A 218 25.35 -1.07 -23.89
CA THR A 218 26.14 -1.99 -23.06
C THR A 218 27.54 -2.20 -23.61
N ARG A 219 28.48 -2.53 -22.72
CA ARG A 219 29.87 -2.85 -23.08
C ARG A 219 30.11 -4.36 -23.21
N SER A 220 29.34 -5.14 -22.47
CA SER A 220 29.44 -6.61 -22.42
C SER A 220 28.07 -7.23 -22.16
N ILE A 221 27.94 -8.53 -22.39
CA ILE A 221 26.75 -9.33 -22.08
C ILE A 221 27.23 -10.62 -21.40
N PRO A 222 26.65 -11.04 -20.26
CA PRO A 222 25.58 -10.36 -19.51
C PRO A 222 26.07 -9.13 -18.74
N GLN A 223 25.24 -8.09 -18.67
CA GLN A 223 25.54 -6.89 -17.89
C GLN A 223 24.30 -6.38 -17.16
N LEU A 224 24.51 -5.90 -15.94
CA LEU A 224 23.49 -5.28 -15.11
C LEU A 224 23.77 -3.79 -14.99
N ILE A 225 22.77 -2.97 -15.33
CA ILE A 225 22.84 -1.52 -15.24
C ILE A 225 21.68 -1.04 -14.37
N ALA A 226 21.95 -0.18 -13.40
CA ALA A 226 20.93 0.43 -12.55
C ALA A 226 20.90 1.94 -12.72
N TYR A 227 19.69 2.49 -12.75
CA TYR A 227 19.44 3.93 -12.63
C TYR A 227 18.67 4.17 -11.34
N VAL A 228 19.09 5.19 -10.58
CA VAL A 228 18.49 5.54 -9.28
C VAL A 228 17.88 6.92 -9.34
N THR A 229 16.90 7.17 -8.48
CA THR A 229 16.20 8.45 -8.41
C THR A 229 17.18 9.60 -8.25
N ASN A 230 17.01 10.66 -9.05
CA ASN A 230 17.84 11.86 -9.07
C ASN A 230 19.32 11.64 -9.45
N SER A 231 19.68 10.48 -10.03
CA SER A 231 21.00 10.25 -10.61
C SER A 231 20.92 10.12 -12.12
N SER A 232 21.72 10.91 -12.84
CA SER A 232 21.85 10.83 -14.29
C SER A 232 22.77 9.70 -14.72
N ASP A 233 23.73 9.33 -13.87
CA ASP A 233 24.78 8.39 -14.22
C ASP A 233 24.35 6.94 -14.00
N PRO A 234 24.57 6.05 -15.00
CA PRO A 234 24.27 4.63 -14.86
C PRO A 234 25.28 3.94 -13.92
N LEU A 235 24.74 3.11 -13.02
CA LEU A 235 25.54 2.28 -12.13
C LEU A 235 25.66 0.88 -12.73
N VAL A 236 26.88 0.47 -13.07
CA VAL A 236 27.15 -0.82 -13.69
C VAL A 236 27.59 -1.83 -12.63
N PHE A 237 27.01 -3.04 -12.68
CA PHE A 237 27.45 -4.18 -11.89
C PHE A 237 28.25 -5.13 -12.78
N ASP A 238 29.55 -5.21 -12.50
CA ASP A 238 30.55 -5.91 -13.32
C ASP A 238 31.23 -7.07 -12.56
N LYS A 239 30.47 -7.76 -11.68
CA LYS A 239 31.01 -8.85 -10.85
C LYS A 239 30.47 -10.21 -11.26
N GLU A 240 31.33 -11.22 -11.19
CA GLU A 240 31.03 -12.61 -11.59
C GLU A 240 30.05 -13.35 -10.67
N ASP A 241 29.88 -12.92 -9.42
CA ASP A 241 28.97 -13.55 -8.44
C ASP A 241 27.71 -12.72 -8.26
N TYR A 242 26.61 -13.20 -8.83
CA TYR A 242 25.32 -12.53 -8.92
C TYR A 242 24.36 -12.85 -7.76
N THR A 243 24.75 -13.72 -6.82
CA THR A 243 23.85 -14.16 -5.73
C THR A 243 24.10 -13.35 -4.46
N MET A 244 25.32 -13.37 -3.92
CA MET A 244 25.66 -12.60 -2.71
C MET A 244 26.08 -11.17 -3.03
N LYS A 245 26.91 -10.96 -4.06
CA LYS A 245 27.46 -9.62 -4.33
C LYS A 245 26.39 -8.68 -4.92
N LEU A 246 25.37 -9.22 -5.60
CA LEU A 246 24.27 -8.42 -6.12
C LEU A 246 23.40 -7.85 -4.99
N GLU A 247 23.04 -8.65 -3.98
CA GLU A 247 22.26 -8.16 -2.82
C GLU A 247 23.01 -7.04 -2.08
N ILE A 248 24.32 -7.23 -1.85
CA ILE A 248 25.19 -6.22 -1.22
C ILE A 248 25.27 -4.96 -2.06
N TRP A 249 25.42 -5.10 -3.38
CA TRP A 249 25.48 -3.96 -4.29
C TRP A 249 24.17 -3.19 -4.33
N LEU A 250 23.02 -3.88 -4.44
CA LEU A 250 21.69 -3.27 -4.38
C LEU A 250 21.49 -2.48 -3.08
N ASN A 251 21.88 -3.05 -1.93
CA ASN A 251 21.80 -2.33 -0.66
C ASN A 251 22.66 -1.06 -0.64
N LYS A 252 23.80 -1.03 -1.35
CA LYS A 252 24.66 0.16 -1.42
C LYS A 252 24.07 1.26 -2.30
N ILE A 253 23.46 0.89 -3.42
CA ILE A 253 23.00 1.86 -4.42
C ILE A 253 21.57 2.36 -4.19
N ILE A 254 20.72 1.60 -3.49
CA ILE A 254 19.35 2.02 -3.22
C ILE A 254 19.35 3.26 -2.32
N PRO A 255 18.73 4.38 -2.76
CA PRO A 255 18.65 5.59 -1.97
C PRO A 255 17.83 5.38 -0.69
N SER A 256 18.14 6.16 0.34
CA SER A 256 17.57 5.98 1.68
C SER A 256 17.23 7.33 2.32
N GLU A 257 16.00 7.45 2.80
CA GLU A 257 15.52 8.55 3.65
C GLU A 257 15.35 8.10 5.11
N LEU A 258 15.92 6.94 5.44
CA LEU A 258 15.82 6.34 6.77
C LEU A 258 16.70 7.04 7.80
N ILE A 259 16.17 7.16 9.02
CA ILE A 259 16.89 7.70 10.18
C ILE A 259 17.22 6.55 11.14
N GLU A 260 18.50 6.35 11.45
CA GLU A 260 18.89 5.35 12.45
C GLU A 260 18.71 5.88 13.87
N ILE A 261 17.85 5.22 14.64
CA ILE A 261 17.58 5.55 16.04
C ILE A 261 18.52 4.72 16.92
N LYS A 262 19.42 5.42 17.62
CA LYS A 262 20.51 4.81 18.40
C LYS A 262 20.20 4.68 19.88
N ASP A 263 19.46 5.64 20.43
CA ASP A 263 19.15 5.75 21.85
C ASP A 263 17.75 6.35 22.07
N LEU A 264 17.28 6.33 23.33
CA LEU A 264 15.96 6.84 23.71
C LEU A 264 15.80 8.34 23.47
N LYS A 265 16.87 9.13 23.62
CA LYS A 265 16.85 10.57 23.39
C LYS A 265 16.64 10.89 21.92
N HIS A 266 17.28 10.13 21.03
CA HIS A 266 17.08 10.24 19.59
C HIS A 266 15.68 9.78 19.19
N LEU A 267 15.16 8.71 19.79
CA LEU A 267 13.78 8.27 19.58
C LEU A 267 12.77 9.36 19.98
N GLN A 268 12.97 9.98 21.13
CA GLN A 268 12.14 11.08 21.60
C GLN A 268 12.18 12.27 20.61
N THR A 269 13.38 12.73 20.24
CA THR A 269 13.56 13.82 19.27
C THR A 269 12.91 13.51 17.91
N PHE A 270 12.99 12.26 17.48
CA PHE A 270 12.39 11.81 16.21
C PHE A 270 10.85 11.88 16.24
N ILE A 271 10.20 11.52 17.35
CA ILE A 271 8.74 11.55 17.48
C ILE A 271 8.21 12.98 17.71
N GLU A 272 8.98 13.81 18.42
CA GLU A 272 8.57 15.17 18.80
C GLU A 272 8.44 16.13 17.61
N ASN A 273 9.05 15.85 16.47
CA ASN A 273 8.98 16.69 15.27
C ASN A 273 7.66 16.53 14.50
N GLN A 274 6.53 17.03 15.01
CA GLN A 274 5.16 16.75 14.49
C GLN A 274 4.81 17.29 13.07
N THR A 275 5.78 17.75 12.28
CA THR A 275 5.55 18.20 10.91
C THR A 275 5.07 17.08 9.97
N MET A 276 5.37 15.82 10.30
CA MET A 276 4.98 14.64 9.53
C MET A 276 4.59 13.45 10.43
N SER A 277 3.96 12.44 9.86
CA SER A 277 3.76 11.16 10.53
C SER A 277 5.09 10.42 10.73
N HIS A 278 5.30 9.83 11.91
CA HIS A 278 6.50 9.06 12.24
C HIS A 278 6.20 7.57 12.32
N VAL A 279 7.05 6.77 11.69
CA VAL A 279 7.00 5.31 11.78
C VAL A 279 8.37 4.82 12.21
N VAL A 280 8.40 3.98 13.24
CA VAL A 280 9.65 3.36 13.72
C VAL A 280 9.63 1.89 13.37
N CYS A 281 10.70 1.42 12.74
CA CYS A 281 10.85 0.05 12.30
C CYS A 281 11.92 -0.68 13.10
N ILE A 282 11.60 -1.85 13.64
CA ILE A 282 12.62 -2.74 14.23
C ILE A 282 13.09 -3.70 13.14
N VAL A 283 14.38 -3.68 12.83
CA VAL A 283 14.97 -4.44 11.72
C VAL A 283 15.97 -5.47 12.25
N LYS A 284 15.79 -6.75 11.88
CA LYS A 284 16.66 -7.86 12.30
C LYS A 284 17.72 -8.24 11.25
N LYS A 285 17.36 -8.27 9.97
CA LYS A 285 18.27 -8.66 8.86
C LYS A 285 18.52 -7.48 7.91
N SER A 286 19.70 -7.45 7.30
CA SER A 286 20.11 -6.43 6.32
C SER A 286 19.22 -6.37 5.07
N LEU A 287 18.67 -7.51 4.63
CA LEU A 287 17.75 -7.57 3.49
C LEU A 287 16.53 -6.67 3.70
N PHE A 288 15.89 -6.73 4.87
CA PHE A 288 14.74 -5.89 5.20
C PHE A 288 15.10 -4.41 5.32
N LEU A 289 16.33 -4.08 5.72
CA LEU A 289 16.80 -2.70 5.67
C LEU A 289 16.79 -2.17 4.23
N THR A 290 17.19 -2.98 3.26
CA THR A 290 17.21 -2.60 1.84
C THR A 290 15.81 -2.37 1.28
N ILE A 291 14.85 -3.24 1.63
CA ILE A 291 13.44 -3.07 1.27
C ILE A 291 12.87 -1.81 1.93
N LEU A 292 13.24 -1.57 3.20
CA LEU A 292 12.82 -0.41 3.97
C LEU A 292 13.36 0.91 3.39
N LYS A 293 14.59 0.92 2.85
CA LYS A 293 15.14 2.08 2.12
C LYS A 293 14.23 2.46 0.95
N SER A 294 13.82 1.46 0.16
CA SER A 294 12.90 1.68 -0.95
C SER A 294 11.58 2.28 -0.48
N LEU A 295 10.97 1.71 0.59
CA LEU A 295 9.75 2.27 1.20
C LEU A 295 9.91 3.73 1.62
N SER A 296 11.05 4.09 2.22
CA SER A 296 11.33 5.45 2.68
C SER A 296 11.30 6.48 1.54
N VAL A 297 11.76 6.09 0.35
CA VAL A 297 11.74 6.96 -0.84
C VAL A 297 10.31 7.11 -1.36
N TYR A 298 9.51 6.04 -1.38
CA TYR A 298 8.09 6.11 -1.79
C TYR A 298 7.26 7.07 -0.91
N VAL A 299 7.62 7.24 0.36
CA VAL A 299 6.88 8.07 1.31
C VAL A 299 7.65 9.31 1.79
N LYS A 300 8.77 9.67 1.13
CA LYS A 300 9.71 10.73 1.54
C LYS A 300 9.06 12.04 1.98
N SER A 301 8.02 12.49 1.27
CA SER A 301 7.31 13.76 1.54
C SER A 301 6.08 13.62 2.44
N LYS A 302 5.79 12.41 2.94
CA LYS A 302 4.55 12.06 3.62
C LYS A 302 4.77 11.53 5.03
N ILE A 303 5.78 10.68 5.21
CA ILE A 303 6.05 9.94 6.44
C ILE A 303 7.56 9.88 6.64
N LYS A 304 8.03 10.20 7.84
CA LYS A 304 9.41 9.91 8.25
C LYS A 304 9.50 8.50 8.82
N ILE A 305 10.43 7.72 8.29
CA ILE A 305 10.68 6.35 8.76
C ILE A 305 12.01 6.30 9.49
N GLY A 306 11.95 5.99 10.79
CA GLY A 306 13.11 5.68 11.62
C GLY A 306 13.28 4.17 11.74
N TYR A 307 14.50 3.69 11.96
CA TYR A 307 14.75 2.28 12.25
C TYR A 307 15.63 2.07 13.47
N VAL A 308 15.38 0.96 14.16
CA VAL A 308 16.16 0.46 15.29
C VAL A 308 16.65 -0.94 14.91
N ARG A 309 17.95 -1.18 15.08
CA ARG A 309 18.52 -2.52 14.89
C ARG A 309 18.07 -3.43 16.03
N ALA A 310 17.66 -4.65 15.72
CA ALA A 310 17.23 -5.64 16.72
C ALA A 310 18.33 -6.00 17.75
N SER A 311 19.60 -5.69 17.47
CA SER A 311 20.72 -5.82 18.40
C SER A 311 20.64 -4.85 19.59
N ASN A 312 19.96 -3.71 19.44
CA ASN A 312 19.76 -2.74 20.52
C ASN A 312 18.62 -3.20 21.45
N LYS A 313 18.97 -4.05 22.43
CA LYS A 313 18.00 -4.62 23.38
C LYS A 313 17.30 -3.56 24.24
N GLU A 314 17.99 -2.47 24.57
CA GLU A 314 17.45 -1.37 25.38
C GLU A 314 16.21 -0.80 24.69
N LEU A 315 16.36 -0.30 23.46
CA LEU A 315 15.24 0.24 22.68
C LEU A 315 14.18 -0.81 22.38
N VAL A 316 14.58 -2.02 21.97
CA VAL A 316 13.63 -3.08 21.59
C VAL A 316 12.75 -3.51 22.76
N ASN A 317 13.25 -3.47 24.01
CA ASN A 317 12.47 -3.82 25.20
C ASN A 317 11.32 -2.85 25.47
N HIS A 318 11.41 -1.60 24.99
CA HIS A 318 10.31 -0.62 25.09
C HIS A 318 9.17 -0.89 24.10
N PHE A 319 9.41 -1.71 23.06
CA PHE A 319 8.35 -2.15 22.15
C PHE A 319 7.80 -3.50 22.60
N LYS A 320 6.47 -3.72 22.46
CA LYS A 320 5.84 -5.01 22.80
C LYS A 320 6.57 -6.17 22.12
N ARG A 321 7.17 -7.06 22.93
CA ARG A 321 7.96 -8.22 22.50
C ARG A 321 7.11 -9.19 21.68
N ASN A 322 7.20 -9.10 20.36
CA ASN A 322 6.80 -10.18 19.47
C ASN A 322 8.03 -10.71 18.75
N ARG A 323 8.25 -12.03 18.81
CA ARG A 323 9.23 -12.72 17.95
C ARG A 323 8.81 -12.46 16.51
N THR A 324 9.59 -11.64 15.79
CA THR A 324 9.39 -11.38 14.37
C THR A 324 10.59 -11.89 13.60
N GLU A 325 10.35 -12.50 12.44
CA GLU A 325 11.40 -13.06 11.59
C GLU A 325 11.99 -12.01 10.65
N GLY A 326 11.23 -10.95 10.35
CA GLY A 326 11.59 -9.89 9.41
C GLY A 326 11.84 -8.52 10.04
N ALA A 327 11.03 -7.54 9.63
CA ALA A 327 11.06 -6.19 10.16
C ALA A 327 9.64 -5.76 10.55
N LYS A 328 9.47 -5.10 11.70
CA LYS A 328 8.15 -4.68 12.18
C LYS A 328 8.07 -3.17 12.27
N LEU A 329 7.09 -2.60 11.58
CA LEU A 329 6.84 -1.16 11.55
C LEU A 329 5.79 -0.82 12.60
N TYR A 330 6.11 0.16 13.43
CA TYR A 330 5.25 0.70 14.46
C TYR A 330 4.91 2.14 14.10
N TYR A 331 3.62 2.42 13.92
CA TYR A 331 3.15 3.80 13.79
C TYR A 331 3.01 4.38 15.19
N LEU A 332 3.98 5.21 15.58
CA LEU A 332 4.03 5.80 16.90
C LEU A 332 3.28 7.14 16.88
N GLN A 333 2.24 7.22 17.70
CA GLN A 333 1.44 8.44 17.88
C GLN A 333 1.86 9.20 19.15
N ASP A 334 2.47 8.50 20.11
CA ASP A 334 2.92 9.02 21.39
C ASP A 334 4.15 8.20 21.85
N PHE A 335 5.16 8.86 22.43
CA PHE A 335 6.35 8.22 22.99
C PHE A 335 6.03 7.46 24.27
N ASP A 336 5.10 7.95 25.09
CA ASP A 336 4.87 7.43 26.44
C ASP A 336 3.99 6.17 26.44
N THR A 337 3.11 6.01 25.43
CA THR A 337 2.32 4.78 25.31
C THR A 337 3.09 3.68 24.60
N MET A 338 4.03 3.99 23.69
CA MET A 338 4.70 3.03 22.77
C MET A 338 3.73 2.06 22.07
N GLU A 339 2.42 2.34 22.12
CA GLU A 339 1.34 1.50 21.63
C GLU A 339 0.93 2.00 20.25
N GLY A 340 1.70 1.58 19.25
CA GLY A 340 1.40 1.85 17.85
C GLY A 340 0.62 0.71 17.19
N LYS A 341 -0.33 1.06 16.31
CA LYS A 341 -0.74 0.12 15.25
C LYS A 341 0.55 -0.32 14.54
N SER A 342 0.70 -1.63 14.31
CA SER A 342 1.90 -2.17 13.69
C SER A 342 1.58 -3.07 12.52
N ILE A 343 2.53 -3.20 11.60
CA ILE A 343 2.50 -4.11 10.47
C ILE A 343 3.88 -4.78 10.35
N GLU A 344 3.90 -6.06 10.04
CA GLU A 344 5.14 -6.79 9.75
C GLU A 344 5.45 -6.70 8.25
N LEU A 345 6.71 -6.40 7.93
CA LEU A 345 7.25 -6.41 6.58
C LEU A 345 7.85 -7.79 6.30
N THR A 346 7.31 -8.46 5.29
CA THR A 346 7.79 -9.71 4.70
C THR A 346 8.27 -9.46 3.27
N LEU A 347 8.84 -10.46 2.59
CA LEU A 347 9.35 -10.28 1.23
C LEU A 347 8.23 -10.11 0.17
N ASP A 348 7.02 -10.56 0.47
CA ASP A 348 5.91 -10.60 -0.49
C ASP A 348 4.85 -9.51 -0.28
N ASN A 349 4.93 -8.75 0.83
CA ASN A 349 3.87 -7.81 1.23
C ASN A 349 4.25 -6.33 1.10
N PHE A 350 5.22 -6.01 0.24
CA PHE A 350 5.68 -4.63 0.02
C PHE A 350 4.51 -3.67 -0.28
N SER A 351 3.63 -4.05 -1.20
CA SER A 351 2.46 -3.25 -1.60
C SER A 351 1.48 -3.03 -0.44
N ASP A 352 1.28 -4.04 0.41
CA ASP A 352 0.39 -3.97 1.56
C ASP A 352 0.95 -3.02 2.62
N VAL A 353 2.26 -3.08 2.88
CA VAL A 353 2.95 -2.16 3.79
C VAL A 353 2.91 -0.73 3.25
N LEU A 354 3.13 -0.54 1.95
CA LEU A 354 3.02 0.78 1.32
C LEU A 354 1.59 1.34 1.41
N LEU A 355 0.57 0.50 1.19
CA LEU A 355 -0.84 0.89 1.37
C LEU A 355 -1.11 1.28 2.82
N TRP A 356 -0.67 0.46 3.77
CA TRP A 356 -0.82 0.73 5.20
C TRP A 356 -0.18 2.07 5.60
N LEU A 357 1.03 2.36 5.12
CA LEU A 357 1.70 3.65 5.32
C LEU A 357 0.83 4.80 4.79
N ASN A 358 0.36 4.72 3.54
CA ASN A 358 -0.51 5.77 2.97
C ASN A 358 -1.82 5.94 3.76
N LEU A 359 -2.42 4.85 4.28
CA LEU A 359 -3.60 4.93 5.15
C LEU A 359 -3.30 5.65 6.46
N LYS A 360 -2.14 5.40 7.08
CA LYS A 360 -1.70 6.08 8.31
C LYS A 360 -1.49 7.57 8.09
N GLN A 361 -0.90 7.94 6.95
CA GLN A 361 -0.78 9.35 6.57
C GLN A 361 -2.14 10.00 6.32
N ASN A 362 -3.10 9.31 5.72
CA ASN A 362 -4.46 9.81 5.59
C ASN A 362 -5.17 9.96 6.94
N GLU A 363 -4.96 9.02 7.89
CA GLU A 363 -5.45 9.15 9.27
C GLU A 363 -4.86 10.40 9.94
N PHE A 364 -3.56 10.63 9.83
CA PHE A 364 -2.88 11.83 10.33
C PHE A 364 -3.41 13.11 9.69
N LYS A 365 -3.57 13.12 8.36
CA LYS A 365 -4.18 14.25 7.65
C LYS A 365 -5.61 14.51 8.10
N LYS A 366 -6.46 13.49 8.28
CA LYS A 366 -7.84 13.67 8.76
C LYS A 366 -7.91 14.22 10.19
N MET A 367 -6.95 13.88 11.04
CA MET A 367 -6.82 14.51 12.37
C MET A 367 -6.48 16.00 12.24
N ASN A 368 -5.66 16.37 11.25
CA ASN A 368 -5.25 17.76 11.00
C ASN A 368 -6.20 18.56 10.07
N LEU A 369 -7.09 17.91 9.30
CA LEU A 369 -8.06 18.52 8.38
C LEU A 369 -9.43 18.80 9.03
N GLY A 370 -9.65 18.38 10.28
CA GLY A 370 -10.89 18.65 10.98
C GLY A 370 -11.09 20.14 11.30
N LYS A 371 -12.30 20.52 11.75
CA LYS A 371 -12.54 21.83 12.38
C LYS A 371 -11.57 22.11 13.55
N TYR A 372 -10.94 21.07 14.11
CA TYR A 372 -9.84 21.15 15.06
C TYR A 372 -8.49 21.25 14.32
N LYS A 373 -7.93 22.46 14.31
CA LYS A 373 -6.64 22.79 13.67
C LYS A 373 -5.81 23.67 14.59
N GLU A 374 -4.50 23.70 14.36
CA GLU A 374 -3.62 24.64 15.06
C GLU A 374 -4.02 26.06 14.69
N LEU A 375 -4.06 26.96 15.68
CA LEU A 375 -4.21 28.38 15.42
C LEU A 375 -2.85 28.92 15.00
N THR A 376 -2.67 29.14 13.69
CA THR A 376 -1.47 29.76 13.12
C THR A 376 -1.59 31.28 13.09
N SER A 377 -0.47 31.97 12.91
CA SER A 377 -0.40 33.41 12.63
C SER A 377 -1.38 33.82 11.51
N SER A 378 -1.33 33.13 10.38
CA SER A 378 -2.13 33.38 9.18
C SER A 378 -3.64 33.27 9.45
N LEU A 379 -4.06 32.35 10.31
CA LEU A 379 -5.46 32.21 10.68
C LEU A 379 -5.91 33.33 11.62
N LEU A 380 -5.05 33.72 12.57
CA LEU A 380 -5.33 34.83 13.49
C LEU A 380 -5.42 36.17 12.74
N GLU A 381 -4.51 36.40 11.77
CA GLU A 381 -4.49 37.58 10.90
C GLU A 381 -5.68 37.64 9.95
N ALA A 382 -6.11 36.48 9.42
CA ALA A 382 -7.37 36.36 8.67
C ALA A 382 -8.61 36.65 9.53
N GLY A 383 -8.45 36.83 10.84
CA GLY A 383 -9.50 37.22 11.78
C GLY A 383 -10.17 36.05 12.49
N GLU A 384 -9.69 34.80 12.35
CA GLU A 384 -10.16 33.68 13.18
C GLU A 384 -9.73 33.90 14.64
N CYS A 385 -10.68 33.86 15.57
CA CYS A 385 -10.43 34.14 16.98
C CYS A 385 -9.78 35.51 17.24
N GLY A 386 -9.92 36.45 16.31
CA GLY A 386 -9.47 37.83 16.46
C GLY A 386 -10.60 38.75 16.95
N PRO A 387 -10.33 40.06 17.13
CA PRO A 387 -11.33 41.03 17.57
C PRO A 387 -12.52 41.20 16.61
N LYS A 388 -12.39 40.76 15.35
CA LYS A 388 -13.46 40.77 14.35
C LYS A 388 -14.33 39.51 14.37
N ASP A 389 -13.95 38.47 15.12
CA ASP A 389 -14.67 37.20 15.17
C ASP A 389 -15.86 37.26 16.14
N ASN A 390 -17.05 36.96 15.62
CA ASN A 390 -18.29 36.92 16.40
C ASN A 390 -18.52 35.57 17.10
N GLN A 391 -17.79 34.53 16.69
CA GLN A 391 -17.96 33.15 17.17
C GLN A 391 -17.20 32.90 18.47
N PHE A 392 -17.59 31.84 19.19
CA PHE A 392 -16.82 31.36 20.33
C PHE A 392 -15.61 30.57 19.84
N CYS A 393 -14.45 30.87 20.41
CA CYS A 393 -13.21 30.16 20.17
C CYS A 393 -12.81 29.39 21.43
N PHE A 394 -12.79 28.07 21.34
CA PHE A 394 -12.22 27.20 22.35
C PHE A 394 -10.79 26.88 21.93
N ILE A 395 -9.84 27.42 22.67
CA ILE A 395 -8.41 27.32 22.39
C ILE A 395 -7.80 26.36 23.41
N PHE A 396 -7.35 25.22 22.91
CA PHE A 396 -6.63 24.24 23.69
C PHE A 396 -5.15 24.62 23.76
N ILE A 397 -4.68 24.99 24.95
CA ILE A 397 -3.30 25.39 25.19
C ILE A 397 -2.54 24.17 25.66
N LYS A 398 -1.67 23.66 24.78
CA LYS A 398 -0.83 22.48 25.00
C LYS A 398 0.51 22.90 25.58
N TYR A 399 0.98 22.21 26.63
CA TYR A 399 2.30 22.43 27.20
C TYR A 399 3.26 21.27 26.93
N GLY A 400 4.36 21.53 26.22
CA GLY A 400 5.35 20.51 25.90
C GLY A 400 4.80 19.43 24.94
N ASN A 401 5.59 18.38 24.74
CA ASN A 401 5.26 17.29 23.82
C ASN A 401 4.77 16.00 24.52
N ARG A 402 4.71 15.99 25.86
CA ARG A 402 4.31 14.81 26.63
C ARG A 402 2.80 14.70 26.77
N VAL A 403 2.32 13.50 26.41
CA VAL A 403 1.00 12.88 26.65
C VAL A 403 -0.21 13.80 26.59
N GLU A 404 -0.67 14.11 25.38
CA GLU A 404 -2.05 14.57 25.15
C GLU A 404 -2.67 14.02 23.87
N TYR A 405 -2.11 12.94 23.30
CA TYR A 405 -2.66 12.38 22.05
C TYR A 405 -4.12 11.91 22.21
N THR A 406 -4.44 11.27 23.35
CA THR A 406 -5.81 10.87 23.69
C THR A 406 -6.74 12.09 23.73
N LEU A 407 -6.32 13.16 24.40
CA LEU A 407 -7.09 14.40 24.50
C LEU A 407 -7.24 15.13 23.16
N HIS A 408 -6.19 15.17 22.34
CA HIS A 408 -6.26 15.73 20.97
C HIS A 408 -7.25 14.96 20.09
N LYS A 409 -7.29 13.64 20.22
CA LYS A 409 -8.25 12.79 19.50
C LYS A 409 -9.68 13.02 19.99
N GLU A 410 -9.87 13.14 21.30
CA GLU A 410 -11.16 13.48 21.92
C GLU A 410 -11.64 14.85 21.45
N LEU A 411 -10.81 15.89 21.54
CA LEU A 411 -11.11 17.25 21.05
C LEU A 411 -11.40 17.28 19.54
N SER A 412 -10.69 16.47 18.74
CA SER A 412 -11.00 16.32 17.32
C SER A 412 -12.40 15.73 17.10
N ASN A 413 -12.82 14.74 17.89
CA ASN A 413 -14.16 14.17 17.80
C ASN A 413 -15.24 15.15 18.28
N ILE A 414 -15.00 15.83 19.40
CA ILE A 414 -15.84 16.91 19.92
C ILE A 414 -16.03 18.00 18.84
N SER A 415 -14.96 18.41 18.16
CA SER A 415 -15.05 19.42 17.10
C SER A 415 -15.96 19.04 15.93
N LYS A 416 -16.16 17.73 15.69
CA LYS A 416 -17.09 17.22 14.67
C LYS A 416 -18.54 17.27 15.16
N LYS A 417 -18.78 17.03 16.46
CA LYS A 417 -20.10 17.16 17.10
C LYS A 417 -20.61 18.59 16.95
N TYR A 418 -19.78 19.57 17.30
CA TYR A 418 -20.07 21.00 17.18
C TYR A 418 -19.82 21.55 15.76
N SER A 419 -19.96 20.70 14.73
CA SER A 419 -19.69 21.10 13.35
C SER A 419 -20.79 22.00 12.74
N GLN A 420 -21.98 22.01 13.30
CA GLN A 420 -23.07 22.89 12.87
C GLN A 420 -23.20 24.13 13.76
N ASP A 421 -22.55 24.13 14.93
CA ASP A 421 -22.60 25.25 15.86
C ASP A 421 -21.62 26.37 15.47
N SER A 422 -21.91 27.58 15.95
CA SER A 422 -21.09 28.80 15.75
C SER A 422 -19.84 28.83 16.63
N VAL A 423 -19.11 27.71 16.63
CA VAL A 423 -18.01 27.42 17.53
C VAL A 423 -16.78 26.98 16.73
N LYS A 424 -15.62 27.50 17.13
CA LYS A 424 -14.31 27.13 16.62
C LYS A 424 -13.51 26.47 17.73
N ILE A 425 -13.03 25.26 17.51
CA ILE A 425 -12.09 24.59 18.41
C ILE A 425 -10.71 24.62 17.75
N ARG A 426 -9.72 25.18 18.43
CA ARG A 426 -8.34 25.33 17.96
C ARG A 426 -7.39 24.82 19.03
N TYR A 427 -6.14 24.52 18.65
CA TYR A 427 -5.08 24.30 19.62
C TYR A 427 -3.88 25.21 19.35
N ILE A 428 -3.06 25.43 20.36
CA ILE A 428 -1.79 26.14 20.23
C ILE A 428 -0.75 25.52 21.17
N ASN A 429 0.51 25.46 20.71
CA ASN A 429 1.62 24.99 21.54
C ASN A 429 2.22 26.14 22.37
N ALA A 430 2.02 26.07 23.69
CA ALA A 430 2.48 27.09 24.64
C ALA A 430 4.00 27.24 24.69
N THR A 431 4.74 26.16 24.43
CA THR A 431 6.22 26.15 24.52
C THR A 431 6.85 27.13 23.53
N ASN A 432 6.25 27.26 22.34
CA ASN A 432 6.76 28.15 21.30
C ASN A 432 6.06 29.53 21.34
N GLN A 433 4.88 29.63 21.96
CA GLN A 433 4.02 30.81 21.85
C GLN A 433 3.86 31.56 23.19
N HIS A 434 4.98 31.96 23.80
CA HIS A 434 4.99 32.62 25.11
C HIS A 434 4.13 33.89 25.14
N LYS A 435 4.21 34.75 24.11
CA LYS A 435 3.38 35.96 24.00
C LYS A 435 1.90 35.61 23.90
N PHE A 436 1.52 34.59 23.13
CA PHE A 436 0.11 34.24 23.00
C PHE A 436 -0.48 33.80 24.36
N VAL A 437 0.25 32.95 25.08
CA VAL A 437 -0.21 32.37 26.35
C VAL A 437 -0.23 33.39 27.48
N SER A 438 0.72 34.33 27.51
CA SER A 438 0.73 35.42 28.49
C SER A 438 -0.49 36.35 28.38
N ALA A 439 -1.12 36.46 27.20
CA ALA A 439 -2.35 37.26 27.03
C ALA A 439 -3.50 36.76 27.91
N PHE A 440 -3.53 35.46 28.21
CA PHE A 440 -4.51 34.81 29.08
C PHE A 440 -4.07 34.74 30.55
N GLY A 441 -2.93 35.35 30.90
CA GLY A 441 -2.35 35.28 32.25
C GLY A 441 -1.75 33.93 32.59
N LEU A 442 -1.40 33.13 31.58
CA LEU A 442 -0.78 31.82 31.74
C LEU A 442 0.74 31.90 31.54
N SER A 443 1.48 31.08 32.30
CA SER A 443 2.92 30.90 32.11
C SER A 443 3.19 30.07 30.85
N SER A 444 4.32 30.26 30.16
CA SER A 444 4.78 29.40 29.07
C SER A 444 5.57 28.17 29.54
N ARG A 445 5.96 28.15 30.83
CA ARG A 445 6.69 27.04 31.45
C ARG A 445 5.73 26.20 32.29
N CYS A 446 5.72 24.91 32.01
CA CYS A 446 5.01 23.91 32.80
C CYS A 446 6.00 23.15 33.69
N PRO A 447 5.79 23.10 35.03
CA PRO A 447 6.56 22.23 35.91
C PRO A 447 6.38 20.75 35.53
N ALA A 448 7.44 19.94 35.61
CA ALA A 448 7.41 18.53 35.19
C ALA A 448 6.47 17.62 36.01
N SER A 449 5.90 18.13 37.11
CA SER A 449 5.03 17.40 38.04
C SER A 449 3.53 17.66 37.84
N GLU A 450 3.12 18.52 36.89
CA GLU A 450 1.72 18.93 36.72
C GLU A 450 1.23 18.84 35.28
N VAL A 451 -0.07 18.52 35.09
CA VAL A 451 -0.75 18.66 33.80
C VAL A 451 -1.13 20.13 33.62
N CYS A 452 -0.30 20.87 32.90
CA CYS A 452 -0.51 22.31 32.73
C CYS A 452 -1.47 22.68 31.62
N SER A 453 -1.86 21.74 30.76
CA SER A 453 -2.74 22.03 29.64
C SER A 453 -4.09 22.53 30.12
N LYS A 454 -4.61 23.52 29.38
CA LYS A 454 -5.85 24.21 29.70
C LYS A 454 -6.68 24.39 28.46
N LEU A 455 -7.99 24.33 28.62
CA LEU A 455 -8.94 24.76 27.60
C LEU A 455 -9.43 26.16 27.95
N VAL A 456 -9.32 27.09 27.00
CA VAL A 456 -9.76 28.47 27.15
C VAL A 456 -10.93 28.74 26.23
N ALA A 457 -12.07 29.13 26.79
CA ALA A 457 -13.17 29.70 26.02
C ALA A 457 -12.93 31.20 25.85
N TYR A 458 -12.88 31.68 24.62
CA TYR A 458 -12.59 33.06 24.27
C TYR A 458 -13.60 33.61 23.27
N ARG A 459 -13.99 34.88 23.45
CA ARG A 459 -14.84 35.62 22.52
C ARG A 459 -14.12 36.84 22.00
N GLY A 460 -13.59 36.70 20.78
CA GLY A 460 -12.80 37.70 20.05
C GLY A 460 -13.38 39.11 20.11
N LYS A 461 -14.61 39.29 19.60
CA LYS A 461 -15.31 40.58 19.60
C LYS A 461 -15.37 41.28 20.96
N ARG A 462 -15.47 40.52 22.05
CA ARG A 462 -15.61 41.09 23.41
C ARG A 462 -14.27 41.17 24.15
N GLY A 463 -13.21 40.53 23.64
CA GLY A 463 -11.93 40.43 24.34
C GLY A 463 -12.05 39.73 25.71
N ARG A 464 -13.05 38.86 25.90
CA ARG A 464 -13.31 38.18 27.18
C ARG A 464 -13.07 36.68 27.07
N PHE A 465 -12.50 36.09 28.12
CA PHE A 465 -12.25 34.65 28.20
C PHE A 465 -12.63 34.05 29.57
N LYS A 466 -12.66 32.73 29.61
CA LYS A 466 -12.72 31.90 30.83
C LYS A 466 -11.88 30.65 30.60
N ILE A 467 -11.09 30.28 31.60
CA ILE A 467 -10.28 29.07 31.60
C ILE A 467 -11.08 27.97 32.28
N MET A 468 -11.07 26.77 31.70
CA MET A 468 -11.65 25.59 32.34
C MET A 468 -10.81 25.17 33.54
N GLU A 469 -11.46 25.03 34.70
CA GLU A 469 -10.79 24.72 35.97
C GLU A 469 -10.86 23.22 36.32
N THR A 470 -11.77 22.48 35.67
CA THR A 470 -11.95 21.03 35.82
C THR A 470 -10.91 20.23 35.03
N SER A 471 -10.82 18.93 35.30
CA SER A 471 -9.95 18.02 34.55
C SER A 471 -10.36 17.95 33.07
N LEU A 472 -9.35 17.91 32.20
CA LEU A 472 -9.50 17.75 30.76
C LEU A 472 -9.86 16.29 30.44
N ASN A 473 -11.14 15.97 30.47
CA ASN A 473 -11.68 14.71 29.96
C ASN A 473 -12.85 15.02 29.01
N GLN A 474 -13.24 14.04 28.18
CA GLN A 474 -14.29 14.23 27.18
C GLN A 474 -15.60 14.82 27.78
N GLU A 475 -16.08 14.26 28.90
CA GLU A 475 -17.36 14.68 29.52
C GLU A 475 -17.32 16.12 30.02
N ASN A 476 -16.27 16.52 30.75
CA ASN A 476 -16.11 17.86 31.28
C ASN A 476 -15.92 18.89 30.17
N VAL A 477 -15.19 18.53 29.10
CA VAL A 477 -14.97 19.42 27.97
C VAL A 477 -16.27 19.67 27.21
N GLU A 478 -17.05 18.62 26.92
CA GLU A 478 -18.35 18.76 26.26
C GLU A 478 -19.29 19.62 27.10
N LYS A 479 -19.40 19.33 28.40
CA LYS A 479 -20.21 20.13 29.33
C LYS A 479 -19.78 21.59 29.38
N PHE A 480 -18.48 21.86 29.46
CA PHE A 480 -17.97 23.23 29.49
C PHE A 480 -18.28 24.00 28.20
N ILE A 481 -18.17 23.34 27.04
CA ILE A 481 -18.54 23.93 25.76
C ILE A 481 -20.04 24.26 25.74
N ASP A 482 -20.89 23.31 26.13
CA ASP A 482 -22.35 23.49 26.19
C ASP A 482 -22.74 24.63 27.14
N ASP A 483 -22.15 24.67 28.34
CA ASP A 483 -22.42 25.71 29.35
C ASP A 483 -22.02 27.11 28.86
N VAL A 484 -20.94 27.23 28.09
CA VAL A 484 -20.52 28.52 27.49
C VAL A 484 -21.46 28.94 26.36
N ILE A 485 -21.86 28.01 25.49
CA ILE A 485 -22.77 28.30 24.36
C ILE A 485 -24.16 28.70 24.86
N THR A 486 -24.66 28.02 25.89
CA THR A 486 -25.96 28.27 26.52
C THR A 486 -25.94 29.48 27.49
N ASN A 487 -24.78 30.13 27.66
CA ASN A 487 -24.54 31.24 28.59
C ASN A 487 -24.74 30.89 30.08
N LEU A 488 -24.68 29.61 30.46
CA LEU A 488 -24.58 29.19 31.87
C LEU A 488 -23.22 29.57 32.47
N VAL A 489 -22.16 29.60 31.64
CA VAL A 489 -20.83 30.12 32.01
C VAL A 489 -20.55 31.43 31.28
N THR A 490 -20.36 32.51 32.05
CA THR A 490 -20.02 33.83 31.50
C THR A 490 -18.51 34.05 31.37
N LEU A 491 -18.08 34.55 30.21
CA LEU A 491 -16.69 34.97 29.96
C LEU A 491 -16.45 36.35 30.60
N ASN A 492 -15.75 36.39 31.74
CA ASN A 492 -15.59 37.60 32.55
C ASN A 492 -14.17 38.19 32.56
N ARG A 493 -13.13 37.40 32.25
CA ARG A 493 -11.74 37.86 32.31
C ARG A 493 -11.34 38.62 31.04
N PRO A 494 -10.77 39.84 31.12
CA PRO A 494 -10.22 40.55 29.98
C PRO A 494 -8.83 40.01 29.61
N LEU A 495 -8.45 40.10 28.34
CA LEU A 495 -7.07 39.85 27.91
C LEU A 495 -6.10 40.84 28.56
N LEU A 496 -4.89 40.38 28.89
CA LEU A 496 -3.83 41.25 29.43
C LEU A 496 -3.18 42.12 28.35
N HIS A 497 -3.11 41.60 27.12
CA HIS A 497 -2.65 42.32 25.93
C HIS A 497 -3.18 41.58 24.67
N ASP A 498 -2.97 42.16 23.49
CA ASP A 498 -3.45 41.56 22.23
C ASP A 498 -2.81 40.19 21.95
N LEU A 499 -3.56 39.31 21.28
CA LEU A 499 -3.10 38.01 20.83
C LEU A 499 -2.09 38.18 19.70
N LYS A 500 -0.89 37.59 19.86
CA LYS A 500 0.16 37.53 18.84
C LYS A 500 0.76 36.14 18.79
N ILE A 501 0.90 35.60 17.58
CA ILE A 501 1.53 34.30 17.30
C ILE A 501 2.82 34.59 16.55
N ILE A 502 3.92 33.96 16.97
CA ILE A 502 5.23 34.10 16.35
C ILE A 502 5.41 32.94 15.37
N ASP A 503 5.61 33.24 14.09
CA ASP A 503 6.01 32.23 13.12
C ASP A 503 7.51 31.96 13.22
N TYR A 504 7.85 30.71 13.51
CA TYR A 504 9.23 30.22 13.49
C TYR A 504 9.57 29.56 12.14
N SER A 505 8.75 29.76 11.10
CA SER A 505 8.96 29.20 9.75
C SER A 505 10.03 29.93 8.95
N ASP A 506 10.44 31.13 9.38
CA ASP A 506 11.28 32.03 8.57
C ASP A 506 12.72 32.18 9.11
N GLU A 507 13.12 31.38 10.10
CA GLU A 507 14.48 31.40 10.69
C GLU A 507 15.35 30.17 10.38
N PHE A 508 15.04 29.38 9.33
CA PHE A 508 15.92 28.30 8.85
C PHE A 508 16.08 28.26 7.35
#